data_AF-A0A382UU52-F1
#
_entry.id   AF-A0A382UU52-F1
#
_cell.length_a   1.000
_cell.length_b   1.000
_cell.length_c   1.000
_cell.angle_alpha   90.00
_cell.angle_beta   90.00
_cell.angle_gamma   90.00
#
_symmetry.space_group_name_H-M   'P 1'
#
loop_
_entity.id
_entity.type
_entity.pdbx_description
1 polymer ?
#
loop_
_entity_poly.entity_id
_entity_poly.type
_entity_poly.pdbx_seq_one_letter_code
_entity_poly.pdbx_strand_id
1 'polypeptide(L)' 'MEGATNMSDYKLISSDSHVMEPKNLWLDWIDPKYKDRAPYIKREGDFDQWYADGDVKFGVVGS' A
#
# COMPACT_ATOMS: atom_id res chain seq x y z
N MET A 1 -36.04 13.10 15.21
CA MET A 1 -35.12 14.23 15.38
C MET A 1 -33.80 13.82 14.77
N GLU A 2 -33.49 14.34 13.59
CA GLU A 2 -32.20 14.12 12.92
C GLU A 2 -31.13 14.98 13.61
N GLY A 3 -30.10 14.32 14.15
CA GLY A 3 -28.91 14.98 14.66
C GLY A 3 -27.90 15.16 13.54
N ALA A 4 -27.90 16.33 12.89
CA ALA A 4 -26.83 16.70 11.97
C ALA A 4 -25.53 16.88 12.76
N THR A 5 -24.51 16.08 12.45
CA THR A 5 -23.17 16.21 13.03
C THR A 5 -22.56 17.54 12.63
N ASN A 6 -22.21 18.34 13.65
CA ASN A 6 -21.55 19.62 13.47
C ASN A 6 -20.13 19.37 12.91
N MET A 7 -19.84 19.85 11.71
CA MET A 7 -18.48 19.85 11.18
C MET A 7 -17.67 20.81 12.04
N SER A 8 -16.58 20.34 12.66
CA SER A 8 -15.71 21.18 13.47
C SER A 8 -15.10 22.32 12.63
N ASP A 9 -15.17 23.56 13.12
CA ASP A 9 -14.64 24.77 12.47
C ASP A 9 -13.10 24.84 12.36
N TYR A 10 -12.39 23.81 12.83
CA TYR A 10 -10.93 23.74 12.80
C TYR A 10 -10.43 22.68 11.80
N LYS A 11 -9.35 23.02 11.09
CA LYS A 11 -8.65 22.07 10.21
C LYS A 11 -7.74 21.18 11.03
N LEU A 12 -7.97 19.87 10.98
CA LEU A 12 -7.04 18.88 11.50
C LEU A 12 -6.03 18.51 10.40
N ILE A 13 -4.74 18.50 10.76
CA ILE A 13 -3.68 17.99 9.90
C ILE A 13 -3.33 16.61 10.42
N SER A 14 -3.49 15.58 9.59
CA SER A 14 -3.03 14.25 9.98
C SER A 14 -1.51 14.25 10.03
N SER A 15 -0.95 13.80 11.16
CA SER A 15 0.50 13.60 11.29
C SER A 15 0.97 12.37 10.54
N ASP A 16 0.06 11.46 10.17
CA ASP A 16 0.40 10.21 9.52
C ASP A 16 -0.71 9.77 8.56
N SER A 17 -0.35 9.43 7.32
CA SER A 17 -1.26 8.99 6.27
C SER A 17 -0.47 8.21 5.23
N HIS A 18 -1.04 7.09 4.80
CA HIS A 18 -0.41 6.20 3.83
C HIS A 18 -1.28 6.03 2.60
N VAL A 19 -0.63 5.73 1.47
CA VAL A 19 -1.28 5.31 0.23
C VAL A 19 -0.76 3.92 -0.13
N MET A 20 -1.62 3.10 -0.73
CA MET A 20 -1.19 1.82 -1.29
C MET A 20 -0.59 2.06 -2.67
N GLU A 21 0.62 1.55 -2.91
CA GLU A 21 1.25 1.69 -4.21
C GLU A 21 0.52 0.89 -5.31
N PRO A 22 0.52 1.37 -6.56
CA PRO A 22 0.12 0.57 -7.70
C PRO A 22 1.02 -0.67 -7.82
N LYS A 23 0.42 -1.81 -8.17
CA LYS A 23 1.12 -3.11 -8.28
C LYS A 23 2.38 -3.09 -9.16
N ASN A 24 2.42 -2.21 -10.16
CA ASN A 24 3.48 -2.13 -11.17
C ASN A 24 4.47 -0.98 -10.92
N LEU A 25 4.32 -0.20 -9.83
CA LEU A 25 5.18 0.94 -9.55
C LEU A 25 6.67 0.58 -9.63
N TRP A 26 7.08 -0.50 -8.95
CA TRP A 26 8.48 -0.90 -8.93
C TRP A 26 8.92 -1.61 -10.21
N LEU A 27 8.05 -2.45 -10.77
CA LEU A 27 8.35 -3.23 -11.97
C LEU A 27 8.64 -2.35 -13.20
N ASP A 28 7.93 -1.22 -13.29
CA ASP A 28 8.01 -0.29 -14.40
C ASP A 28 9.18 0.69 -14.24
N TRP A 29 9.46 1.15 -13.02
CA TRP A 29 10.28 2.34 -12.80
C TRP A 29 11.59 2.13 -12.03
N ILE A 30 11.83 0.96 -11.43
CA ILE A 30 13.10 0.70 -10.75
C ILE A 30 14.25 0.52 -11.76
N ASP A 31 15.48 0.91 -11.38
CA ASP A 31 16.68 0.61 -12.15
C ASP A 31 16.74 -0.92 -12.42
N PRO A 32 16.94 -1.34 -13.69
CA PRO A 32 16.97 -2.75 -14.07
C PRO A 32 17.85 -3.64 -13.20
N LYS A 33 18.97 -3.11 -12.66
CA LYS A 33 19.90 -3.89 -11.82
C LYS A 33 19.33 -4.29 -10.45
N TYR A 34 18.16 -3.77 -10.05
CA TYR A 34 17.48 -4.08 -8.79
C TYR A 34 16.14 -4.80 -9.00
N LYS A 35 15.75 -5.13 -10.24
CA LYS A 35 14.44 -5.73 -10.53
C LYS A 35 14.20 -7.06 -9.84
N ASP A 36 15.27 -7.83 -9.61
CA ASP A 36 15.26 -9.11 -8.89
C ASP A 36 14.90 -8.96 -7.40
N ARG A 37 15.13 -7.78 -6.83
CA ARG A 37 14.88 -7.47 -5.41
C ARG A 37 13.72 -6.49 -5.19
N ALA A 38 13.12 -6.00 -6.27
CA ALA A 38 12.06 -5.00 -6.24
C ALA A 38 10.80 -5.54 -5.53
N PRO A 39 10.00 -4.67 -4.89
CA PRO A 39 8.71 -5.08 -4.36
C PRO A 39 7.73 -5.52 -5.45
N TYR A 40 7.07 -6.65 -5.25
CA TYR A 40 5.98 -7.14 -6.11
C TYR A 40 4.90 -7.83 -5.30
N ILE A 41 3.70 -7.93 -5.88
CA ILE A 41 2.57 -8.65 -5.31
C ILE A 41 2.43 -10.00 -6.00
N LYS A 42 2.11 -11.02 -5.21
CA LYS A 42 1.65 -12.33 -5.68
C LYS A 42 0.37 -12.72 -4.94
N ARG A 43 -0.62 -13.23 -5.69
CA ARG A 43 -1.84 -13.82 -5.12
C ARG A 43 -1.51 -15.14 -4.44
N GLU A 44 -1.88 -15.28 -3.17
CA GLU A 44 -1.73 -16.51 -2.37
C GLU A 44 -3.06 -16.87 -1.71
N GLY A 45 -3.76 -17.84 -2.30
CA GLY A 45 -5.14 -18.15 -1.89
C GLY A 45 -6.04 -16.93 -2.12
N ASP A 46 -6.70 -16.48 -1.05
CA ASP A 46 -7.62 -15.34 -1.09
C ASP A 46 -6.92 -13.98 -0.91
N PHE A 47 -5.61 -13.97 -0.61
CA PHE A 47 -4.88 -12.77 -0.20
C PHE A 47 -3.85 -12.32 -1.25
N ASP A 48 -3.62 -11.02 -1.36
CA ASP A 48 -2.48 -10.49 -2.12
C ASP A 48 -1.29 -10.27 -1.18
N GLN A 49 -0.17 -10.95 -1.43
CA GLN A 49 1.03 -10.90 -0.61
C GLN A 49 2.13 -10.09 -1.29
N TRP A 50 2.71 -9.15 -0.56
CA TRP A 50 3.91 -8.42 -0.95
C TRP A 50 5.18 -9.20 -0.64
N TYR A 51 6.09 -9.16 -1.61
CA TYR A 51 7.42 -9.73 -1.58
C TYR A 51 8.44 -8.68 -1.99
N ALA A 52 9.64 -8.73 -1.41
CA ALA A 52 10.80 -7.96 -1.84
C ALA A 52 12.08 -8.74 -1.54
N ASP A 53 13.22 -8.27 -2.05
CA ASP A 53 14.54 -8.83 -1.74
C ASP A 53 14.65 -10.36 -1.97
N GLY A 54 14.17 -10.83 -3.13
CA GLY A 54 14.26 -12.24 -3.53
C GLY A 54 13.32 -13.19 -2.79
N ASP A 55 12.04 -12.83 -2.63
CA ASP A 55 10.95 -13.59 -1.98
C ASP A 55 10.80 -13.43 -0.45
N VAL A 56 11.32 -12.36 0.15
CA VAL A 56 10.99 -12.02 1.55
C VAL A 56 9.57 -11.43 1.63
N LYS A 57 8.67 -12.13 2.33
CA LYS A 57 7.31 -11.66 2.62
C LYS A 57 7.33 -10.51 3.63
N PHE A 58 6.62 -9.42 3.34
CA PHE A 58 6.59 -8.27 4.27
C PHE A 58 5.22 -7.60 4.47
N GLY A 59 4.18 -7.93 3.68
CA GLY A 59 2.86 -7.34 3.89
C GLY A 59 1.73 -8.06 3.13
N VAL A 60 0.52 -8.05 3.69
CA VAL A 60 -0.68 -8.61 3.05
C VAL A 60 -1.64 -7.47 2.71
N VAL A 61 -2.26 -7.53 1.53
CA VAL A 61 -3.27 -6.60 1.06
C VAL A 61 -4.58 -7.35 0.83
N GLY A 62 -5.66 -6.84 1.44
CA GLY A 62 -6.99 -7.43 1.36
C GLY A 62 -7.14 -8.66 2.27
N SER A 63 -8.34 -8.83 2.81
CA SER A 63 -8.81 -10.02 3.53
C SER A 63 -10.19 -10.37 3.03
#